data_AF-A0A6J7Q8N2-F1
#
_entry.id   AF-A0A6J7Q8N2-F1
#
_cell.length_a   1.000
_cell.length_b   1.000
_cell.length_c   1.000
_cell.angle_alpha   90.00
_cell.angle_beta   90.00
_cell.angle_gamma   90.00
#
_symmetry.space_group_name_H-M   'P 1'
#
loop_
_entity.id
_entity.type
_entity.pdbx_description
1 polymer ?
#
loop_
_entity_poly.entity_id
_entity_poly.type
_entity_poly.pdbx_seq_one_letter_code
_entity_poly.pdbx_strand_id
1 'polypeptide(L)'
;MAIPREQMGTIAGFMALISSISAVLGIAVMNAIAALKVTSIWLVVGADLPDVESLTDEVISGAIPEILASHGQEAADGAALAYTAGVTTSLMIASVGVAIAAIVSFFLLGSRGKTPKNAEHLVAQEPQKP
;
A
#
# COMPACT_ATOMS: atom_id res chain seq x y z
N MET A 1 -6.86 18.32 29.70
CA MET A 1 -6.97 19.55 28.88
C MET A 1 -7.92 19.23 27.73
N ALA A 2 -9.17 19.69 27.80
CA ALA A 2 -10.20 19.35 26.82
C ALA A 2 -10.01 20.21 25.56
N ILE A 3 -9.85 19.56 24.40
CA ILE A 3 -9.72 20.24 23.11
C ILE A 3 -11.08 20.88 22.78
N PRO A 4 -11.16 22.19 22.50
CA PRO A 4 -12.44 22.85 22.21
C PRO A 4 -13.11 22.24 20.97
N ARG A 5 -14.41 21.94 21.08
CA ARG A 5 -15.21 21.22 20.05
C ARG A 5 -15.19 21.89 18.67
N GLU A 6 -14.94 23.20 18.62
CA GLU A 6 -14.84 23.97 17.37
C GLU A 6 -13.60 23.61 16.54
N GLN A 7 -12.52 23.15 17.18
CA GLN A 7 -11.30 22.71 16.49
C GLN A 7 -11.33 21.22 16.11
N MET A 8 -12.26 20.43 16.66
CA MET A 8 -12.39 19.01 16.35
C MET A 8 -12.75 18.77 14.87
N GLY A 9 -13.54 19.65 14.25
CA GLY A 9 -13.90 19.56 12.83
C GLY A 9 -12.71 19.81 11.89
N THR A 10 -11.89 20.82 12.19
CA THR A 10 -10.69 21.16 11.43
C THR A 10 -9.60 20.08 11.57
N ILE A 11 -9.44 19.52 12.78
CA ILE A 11 -8.49 18.43 13.03
C ILE A 11 -8.91 17.15 12.29
N ALA A 12 -10.22 16.83 12.26
CA ALA A 12 -10.73 15.69 11.50
C ALA A 12 -10.51 15.84 9.99
N GLY A 13 -10.73 17.05 9.45
CA GLY A 13 -10.47 17.35 8.03
C GLY A 13 -8.98 17.23 7.66
N PHE A 14 -8.08 17.73 8.51
CA PHE A 14 -6.63 17.62 8.29
C PHE A 14 -6.13 16.18 8.37
N MET A 15 -6.66 15.38 9.30
CA MET A 15 -6.36 13.94 9.39
C MET A 15 -6.83 13.16 8.16
N ALA A 16 -7.99 13.50 7.60
CA ALA A 16 -8.46 12.91 6.36
C ALA A 16 -7.55 13.26 5.16
N LEU A 17 -7.05 14.49 5.11
CA LEU A 17 -6.13 14.95 4.05
C LEU A 17 -4.77 14.24 4.12
N ILE A 18 -4.20 14.09 5.32
CA ILE A 18 -2.95 13.35 5.50
C ILE A 18 -3.15 11.87 5.12
N SER A 19 -4.28 11.29 5.50
CA SER A 19 -4.62 9.91 5.14
C SER A 19 -4.68 9.71 3.62
N SER A 20 -5.34 10.63 2.88
CA SER A 20 -5.43 10.53 1.42
C SER A 20 -4.08 10.71 0.73
N ILE A 21 -3.27 11.68 1.15
CA ILE A 21 -1.92 11.89 0.61
C ILE A 21 -1.04 10.66 0.89
N SER A 22 -1.12 10.10 2.08
CA SER A 22 -0.37 8.89 2.45
C SER A 22 -0.78 7.68 1.60
N ALA A 23 -2.07 7.54 1.29
CA ALA A 23 -2.56 6.48 0.42
C ALA A 23 -2.02 6.62 -1.02
N VAL A 24 -2.05 7.82 -1.59
CA VAL A 24 -1.52 8.08 -2.94
C VAL A 24 -0.01 7.83 -2.99
N LEU A 25 0.73 8.29 -1.97
CA LEU A 25 2.16 8.04 -1.87
C LEU A 25 2.45 6.53 -1.77
N GLY A 26 1.66 5.78 -1.00
CA GLY A 26 1.77 4.32 -0.92
C GLY A 26 1.59 3.64 -2.26
N ILE A 27 0.57 4.03 -3.04
CA ILE A 27 0.33 3.49 -4.39
C ILE A 27 1.50 3.80 -5.31
N ALA A 28 2.00 5.04 -5.29
CA ALA A 28 3.14 5.46 -6.12
C ALA A 28 4.42 4.69 -5.80
N VAL A 29 4.74 4.51 -4.52
CA VAL A 29 5.89 3.73 -4.08
C VAL A 29 5.77 2.26 -4.50
N MET A 30 4.57 1.67 -4.39
CA MET A 30 4.35 0.29 -4.84
C MET A 30 4.53 0.13 -6.34
N ASN A 31 4.07 1.10 -7.14
CA ASN A 31 4.28 1.08 -8.58
C ASN A 31 5.77 1.23 -8.96
N ALA A 32 6.51 2.09 -8.27
CA ALA A 32 7.95 2.23 -8.47
C ALA A 32 8.72 0.95 -8.11
N ILE A 33 8.35 0.27 -7.02
CA ILE A 33 8.93 -1.02 -6.64
C ILE A 33 8.63 -2.08 -7.71
N ALA A 34 7.41 -2.11 -8.22
CA ALA A 34 7.02 -3.01 -9.30
C ALA A 34 7.86 -2.79 -10.56
N ALA A 35 7.98 -1.56 -11.04
CA ALA A 35 8.81 -1.23 -12.19
C ALA A 35 10.27 -1.69 -11.98
N LEU A 36 10.89 -1.36 -10.84
CA LEU A 36 12.26 -1.77 -10.52
C LEU A 36 12.45 -3.30 -10.51
N LYS A 37 11.46 -4.04 -9.99
CA LYS A 37 11.51 -5.51 -9.96
C LYS A 37 11.31 -6.12 -11.34
N VAL A 38 10.40 -5.58 -12.13
CA VAL A 38 10.21 -5.98 -13.53
C VAL A 38 11.50 -5.74 -14.31
N THR A 39 12.11 -4.55 -14.21
CA THR A 39 13.39 -4.24 -14.87
C THR A 39 14.50 -5.18 -14.42
N SER A 40 14.64 -5.43 -13.11
CA SER A 40 15.69 -6.30 -12.60
C SER A 40 15.57 -7.74 -13.09
N ILE A 41 14.34 -8.25 -13.24
CA ILE A 41 14.11 -9.61 -13.75
C ILE A 41 14.29 -9.63 -15.27
N TRP A 42 13.83 -8.58 -15.97
CA TRP A 42 14.00 -8.43 -17.40
C TRP A 42 15.48 -8.41 -17.82
N LEU A 43 16.33 -7.70 -17.10
CA LEU A 43 17.78 -7.67 -17.37
C LEU A 43 18.46 -9.03 -17.22
N VAL A 44 17.86 -9.97 -16.49
CA VAL A 44 18.38 -11.34 -16.32
C VAL A 44 17.76 -12.28 -17.35
N VAL A 45 16.45 -12.24 -17.53
CA VAL A 45 15.70 -13.13 -18.44
C VAL A 45 15.93 -12.77 -19.89
N GLY A 46 16.01 -11.47 -20.18
CA GLY A 46 16.20 -10.96 -21.52
C GLY A 46 17.65 -10.97 -21.98
N ALA A 47 18.64 -11.27 -21.13
CA ALA A 47 20.07 -11.08 -21.44
C ALA A 47 20.55 -11.73 -22.76
N ASP A 48 19.89 -12.79 -23.20
CA ASP A 48 20.18 -13.51 -24.45
C ASP A 48 19.44 -12.97 -25.69
N LEU A 49 18.51 -12.02 -25.51
CA LEU A 49 17.77 -11.37 -26.58
C LEU A 49 18.57 -10.19 -27.16
N PRO A 50 18.61 -10.05 -28.49
CA PRO A 50 19.08 -8.80 -29.10
C PRO A 50 18.14 -7.65 -28.69
N ASP A 51 18.70 -6.48 -28.41
CA ASP A 51 17.96 -5.25 -28.05
C ASP A 51 17.15 -5.25 -26.74
N VAL A 52 17.63 -5.96 -25.71
CA VAL A 52 17.12 -5.90 -24.32
C VAL A 52 16.81 -4.50 -23.81
N GLU A 53 17.71 -3.56 -24.07
CA GLU A 53 17.63 -2.20 -23.54
C GLU A 53 16.49 -1.41 -24.20
N SER A 54 16.27 -1.63 -25.50
CA SER A 54 15.14 -1.06 -26.26
C SER A 54 13.80 -1.60 -25.77
N LEU A 55 13.73 -2.89 -25.47
CA LEU A 55 12.51 -3.56 -25.02
C LEU A 55 12.15 -3.26 -23.56
N THR A 56 13.09 -2.76 -22.77
CA THR A 56 12.91 -2.57 -21.32
C THR A 56 11.70 -1.67 -21.00
N ASP A 57 11.48 -0.60 -21.77
CA ASP A 57 10.38 0.35 -21.53
C ASP A 57 9.01 -0.26 -21.89
N GLU A 58 8.95 -1.06 -22.96
CA GLU A 58 7.76 -1.85 -23.32
C GLU A 58 7.46 -2.95 -22.30
N VAL A 59 8.49 -3.62 -21.77
CA VAL A 59 8.33 -4.64 -20.73
C VAL A 59 7.83 -4.04 -19.41
N ILE A 60 8.35 -2.88 -19.00
CA ILE A 60 7.92 -2.19 -17.77
C ILE A 60 6.47 -1.70 -17.91
N SER A 61 6.09 -1.19 -19.08
CA SER A 61 4.72 -0.73 -19.36
C SER A 61 3.71 -1.85 -19.60
N GLY A 62 4.18 -3.09 -19.79
CA GLY A 62 3.34 -4.26 -20.04
C GLY A 62 2.85 -4.39 -21.48
N ALA A 63 3.53 -3.73 -22.43
CA ALA A 63 3.24 -3.76 -23.86
C ALA A 63 3.70 -5.08 -24.53
N ILE A 64 3.32 -6.21 -23.94
CA ILE A 64 3.73 -7.55 -24.38
C ILE A 64 3.16 -7.95 -25.75
N PRO A 65 1.91 -7.57 -26.12
CA PRO A 65 1.40 -7.78 -27.47
C PRO A 65 2.24 -7.06 -28.54
N GLU A 66 2.74 -5.87 -28.25
CA GLU A 66 3.61 -5.09 -29.13
C GLU A 66 4.98 -5.78 -29.30
N ILE A 67 5.55 -6.31 -28.23
CA ILE A 67 6.78 -7.12 -28.26
C ILE A 67 6.58 -8.40 -29.06
N LEU A 68 5.45 -9.10 -28.88
CA LEU A 68 5.11 -10.30 -29.65
C LEU A 68 5.06 -10.01 -31.16
N ALA A 69 4.45 -8.88 -31.54
CA ALA A 69 4.30 -8.49 -32.93
C ALA A 69 5.62 -8.08 -33.60
N SER A 70 6.58 -7.56 -32.83
CA SER A 70 7.83 -6.96 -33.34
C SER A 70 9.06 -7.87 -33.18
N HIS A 71 9.16 -8.62 -32.08
CA HIS A 71 10.35 -9.39 -31.68
C HIS A 71 10.07 -10.90 -31.50
N GLY A 72 8.80 -11.32 -31.65
CA GLY A 72 8.41 -12.73 -31.68
C GLY A 72 8.09 -13.33 -30.31
N GLN A 73 7.72 -14.62 -30.34
CA GLN A 73 7.18 -15.35 -29.20
C GLN A 73 8.18 -15.44 -28.03
N GLU A 74 9.47 -15.64 -28.33
CA GLU A 74 10.51 -15.87 -27.33
C GLU A 74 10.78 -14.62 -26.47
N ALA A 75 10.81 -13.44 -27.11
CA ALA A 75 10.92 -12.15 -26.42
C ALA A 75 9.67 -11.81 -25.61
N ALA A 76 8.48 -12.12 -26.15
CA ALA A 76 7.21 -11.89 -25.47
C ALA A 76 7.04 -12.76 -24.22
N ASP A 77 7.45 -14.03 -24.29
CA ASP A 77 7.38 -14.95 -23.15
C ASP A 77 8.36 -14.53 -22.04
N GLY A 78 9.58 -14.11 -22.41
CA GLY A 78 10.55 -13.54 -21.47
C GLY A 78 10.04 -12.26 -20.79
N ALA A 79 9.43 -11.37 -21.58
CA ALA A 79 8.81 -10.13 -21.11
C ALA A 79 7.65 -10.41 -20.15
N ALA A 80 6.81 -11.40 -20.48
CA ALA A 80 5.66 -11.79 -19.67
C ALA A 80 6.10 -12.38 -18.34
N LEU A 81 7.14 -13.19 -18.34
CA LEU A 81 7.72 -13.75 -17.13
C LEU A 81 8.31 -12.64 -16.24
N ALA A 82 9.05 -11.70 -16.82
CA ALA A 82 9.62 -10.58 -16.07
C ALA A 82 8.54 -9.65 -15.47
N TYR A 83 7.52 -9.30 -16.26
CA TYR A 83 6.42 -8.46 -15.83
C TYR A 83 5.63 -9.13 -14.70
N THR A 84 5.18 -10.37 -14.90
CA THR A 84 4.36 -11.09 -13.91
C THR A 84 5.14 -11.39 -12.63
N ALA A 85 6.40 -11.82 -12.72
CA ALA A 85 7.24 -12.08 -11.54
C ALA A 85 7.56 -10.79 -10.77
N GLY A 86 7.83 -9.68 -11.47
CA GLY A 86 8.10 -8.39 -10.85
C GLY A 86 6.90 -7.82 -10.10
N VAL A 87 5.72 -7.86 -10.74
CA VAL A 87 4.45 -7.45 -10.11
C VAL A 87 4.10 -8.35 -8.91
N THR A 88 4.24 -9.67 -9.05
CA THR A 88 3.94 -10.63 -7.97
C THR A 88 4.84 -10.43 -6.76
N THR A 89 6.14 -10.24 -6.99
CA THR A 89 7.11 -9.97 -5.91
C THR A 89 6.77 -8.68 -5.18
N SER A 90 6.36 -7.65 -5.91
CA SER A 90 5.97 -6.36 -5.34
C SER A 90 4.68 -6.48 -4.53
N LEU A 91 3.72 -7.28 -5.00
CA LEU A 91 2.51 -7.60 -4.25
C LEU A 91 2.81 -8.36 -2.96
N MET A 92 3.79 -9.28 -2.95
CA MET A 92 4.25 -9.94 -1.73
C MET A 92 4.87 -8.94 -0.74
N ILE A 93 5.70 -8.01 -1.21
CA ILE A 93 6.28 -6.99 -0.33
C ILE A 93 5.17 -6.11 0.27
N ALA A 94 4.19 -5.72 -0.56
CA ALA A 94 3.03 -4.96 -0.10
C ALA A 94 2.22 -5.74 0.95
N SER A 95 1.99 -7.04 0.74
CA SER A 95 1.22 -7.88 1.66
C SER A 95 1.90 -8.03 3.01
N VAL A 96 3.24 -8.13 3.05
CA VAL A 96 4.02 -8.10 4.29
C VAL A 96 3.83 -6.77 5.03
N GLY A 97 3.84 -5.64 4.31
CA GLY A 97 3.56 -4.32 4.89
C GLY A 97 2.17 -4.24 5.53
N VAL A 98 1.15 -4.73 4.83
CA VAL A 98 -0.23 -4.80 5.34
C VAL A 98 -0.33 -5.74 6.54
N ALA A 99 0.36 -6.88 6.53
CA ALA A 99 0.38 -7.81 7.66
C ALA A 99 0.99 -7.18 8.91
N ILE A 100 2.10 -6.44 8.77
CA ILE A 100 2.71 -5.70 9.89
C ILE A 100 1.74 -4.63 10.41
N ALA A 101 1.11 -3.86 9.51
CA ALA A 101 0.12 -2.86 9.91
C ALA A 101 -1.08 -3.47 10.65
N ALA A 102 -1.54 -4.65 10.23
CA ALA A 102 -2.60 -5.39 10.90
C ALA A 102 -2.17 -5.85 12.30
N ILE A 103 -0.94 -6.36 12.47
CA ILE A 103 -0.38 -6.76 13.77
C ILE A 103 -0.30 -5.55 14.72
N VAL A 104 0.26 -4.43 14.25
CA VAL A 104 0.37 -3.20 15.05
C VAL A 104 -1.02 -2.68 15.43
N SER A 105 -1.96 -2.68 14.49
CA SER A 105 -3.34 -2.27 14.74
C SER A 105 -4.01 -3.17 15.78
N PHE A 106 -3.80 -4.49 15.70
CA PHE A 106 -4.31 -5.44 16.69
C PHE A 106 -3.79 -5.14 18.10
N PHE A 107 -2.47 -4.92 18.26
CA PHE A 107 -1.88 -4.55 19.55
C PHE A 107 -2.38 -3.19 20.07
N LEU A 108 -2.51 -2.18 19.20
CA LEU A 108 -2.99 -0.86 19.59
C LEU A 108 -4.48 -0.87 19.98
N LEU A 109 -5.32 -1.62 19.27
CA LEU A 109 -6.75 -1.73 19.56
C LEU A 109 -7.01 -2.49 20.87
N GLY A 110 -6.20 -3.52 21.17
CA GLY A 110 -6.24 -4.23 22.45
C GLY A 110 -5.97 -3.34 23.68
N SER A 111 -5.25 -2.23 23.51
CA SER A 111 -4.97 -1.25 24.58
C SER A 111 -6.05 -0.16 24.74
N ARG A 112 -6.90 0.07 23.72
CA ARG A 112 -7.95 1.11 23.73
C ARG A 112 -9.37 0.57 23.93
N GLY A 113 -9.58 -0.75 23.91
CA GLY A 113 -10.89 -1.39 24.13
C GLY A 113 -11.42 -1.38 25.58
N LYS A 114 -10.65 -0.88 26.55
CA LYS A 114 -11.07 -0.76 27.95
C LYS A 114 -11.40 0.68 28.31
N THR A 115 -12.38 1.29 27.65
CA THR A 115 -13.06 2.45 28.27
C THR A 115 -14.06 1.86 29.26
N PRO A 116 -13.86 1.99 30.59
CA PRO A 116 -14.82 1.46 31.54
C PRO A 116 -16.13 2.22 31.37
N LYS A 117 -17.18 1.46 31.06
CA LYS A 117 -18.60 1.82 31.13
C LYS A 117 -19.00 2.12 32.58
N ASN A 118 -18.38 3.12 33.21
CA ASN A 118 -18.60 3.46 34.61
C ASN A 118 -18.70 4.97 34.89
N ALA A 119 -18.70 5.80 33.85
CA ALA A 119 -18.93 7.24 34.00
C ALA A 119 -20.42 7.63 34.10
N GLU A 120 -21.36 6.70 33.84
CA GLU A 120 -22.80 6.97 33.96
C GLU A 120 -23.38 6.72 35.36
N HIS A 121 -22.66 6.03 36.25
CA HIS A 121 -23.23 5.62 37.55
C HIS A 121 -22.91 6.56 38.73
N LEU A 122 -22.16 7.65 38.51
CA LEU A 122 -21.75 8.59 39.56
C LEU A 122 -22.62 9.86 39.66
N VAL A 123 -23.67 10.01 38.84
CA VAL A 123 -24.55 11.19 38.87
C VAL A 123 -25.83 10.97 39.70
N ALA A 124 -26.10 9.75 40.18
CA ALA A 124 -27.40 9.39 40.77
C ALA A 124 -27.46 9.35 42.31
N GLN A 125 -26.55 10.00 43.04
CA GLN A 125 -26.71 10.16 44.50
C GLN A 125 -26.33 11.58 44.95
N GLU A 126 -27.25 12.52 44.76
CA GLU A 126 -27.37 13.65 45.68
C GLU A 126 -28.26 13.21 46.85
N PRO A 127 -27.82 13.32 48.11
CA PRO A 127 -28.61 12.90 49.25
C PRO A 127 -29.68 13.95 49.54
N GLN A 128 -30.93 13.54 49.40
CA GLN A 128 -32.07 14.24 49.97
C GLN A 128 -31.91 14.28 51.50
N LYS A 129 -31.91 15.47 52.09
CA LYS A 129 -32.02 15.64 53.55
C LYS A 129 -32.64 17.00 53.89
N PRO A 130 -33.20 17.11 55.11
CA PRO A 130 -34.62 17.07 55.42
C PRO A 130 -35.27 18.45 55.54
#